data_AF-A0A7L4CK40-F1
#
_entry.id   AF-A0A7L4CK40-F1
#
_cell.length_a   1.000
_cell.length_b   1.000
_cell.length_c   1.000
_cell.angle_alpha   90.00
_cell.angle_beta   90.00
_cell.angle_gamma   90.00
#
_symmetry.space_group_name_H-M   'P 1'
#
loop_
_entity.id
_entity.type
_entity.pdbx_description
1 polymer ?
#
loop_
_entity_poly.entity_id
_entity_poly.type
_entity_poly.pdbx_seq_one_letter_code
_entity_poly.pdbx_strand_id
1 'polypeptide(L)'
;LQLYNFGETVSIVFWTDTWKPESFFDKIMKNRQNGMHTLCLLDIKVKEQSLENLMKGRKIYEPPRYMSVNQAAEQLLAIIQNRRLQGEEPEITENTICVGLARVGAPDQKIASGTLYQMSTVELGGPLHSLIVTGTMHPLELEMLKLFSVDSSSFEKDAFQRTT
;
A
#
# COMPACT_ATOMS: atom_id res chain seq x y z
N LEU A 1 7.46 9.07 -10.51
CA LEU A 1 7.00 7.86 -11.22
C LEU A 1 6.31 8.28 -12.50
N GLN A 2 6.58 7.57 -13.59
CA GLN A 2 6.03 7.82 -14.90
C GLN A 2 4.63 7.21 -15.00
N LEU A 3 3.64 8.03 -15.33
CA LEU A 3 2.23 7.61 -15.39
C LEU A 3 1.98 6.48 -16.39
N TYR A 4 2.75 6.42 -17.49
CA TYR A 4 2.65 5.36 -18.49
C TYR A 4 3.09 3.99 -17.99
N ASN A 5 3.82 3.92 -16.87
CA ASN A 5 4.30 2.66 -16.29
C ASN A 5 3.36 2.11 -15.20
N PHE A 6 2.15 2.67 -15.03
CA PHE A 6 1.15 2.14 -14.11
C PHE A 6 0.30 1.07 -14.78
N GLY A 7 0.16 -0.07 -14.10
CA GLY A 7 -0.70 -1.18 -14.49
C GLY A 7 -2.11 -1.07 -13.92
N GLU A 8 -2.76 -2.21 -13.72
CA GLU A 8 -4.11 -2.28 -13.16
C GLU A 8 -4.14 -1.66 -11.75
N THR A 9 -5.04 -0.71 -11.50
CA THR A 9 -5.27 -0.15 -10.15
C THR A 9 -6.05 -1.14 -9.30
N VAL A 10 -5.70 -1.24 -8.01
CA VAL A 10 -6.34 -2.16 -7.06
C VAL A 10 -6.93 -1.42 -5.87
N SER A 11 -7.84 -2.08 -5.16
CA SER A 11 -8.36 -1.61 -3.87
C SER A 11 -7.99 -2.59 -2.76
N ILE A 12 -7.30 -2.09 -1.73
CA ILE A 12 -7.01 -2.85 -0.52
C ILE A 12 -8.13 -2.59 0.47
N VAL A 13 -8.80 -3.67 0.89
CA VAL A 13 -9.99 -3.64 1.75
C VAL A 13 -9.64 -3.97 3.20
N PHE A 14 -10.43 -3.49 4.16
CA PHE A 14 -10.22 -3.89 5.55
C PHE A 14 -10.44 -5.39 5.73
N TRP A 15 -9.46 -6.05 6.35
CA TRP A 15 -9.65 -7.39 6.90
C TRP A 15 -10.55 -7.36 8.13
N THR A 16 -11.34 -8.42 8.27
CA THR A 16 -12.05 -8.76 9.51
C THR A 16 -11.55 -10.10 10.03
N ASP A 17 -12.02 -10.51 11.21
CA ASP A 17 -11.63 -11.79 11.81
C ASP A 17 -12.03 -12.99 10.95
N THR A 18 -13.13 -12.89 10.21
CA THR A 18 -13.71 -13.97 9.41
C THR A 18 -13.50 -13.80 7.91
N TRP A 19 -13.02 -12.64 7.44
CA TRP A 19 -12.86 -12.34 6.03
C TRP A 19 -11.57 -11.57 5.75
N LYS A 20 -10.63 -12.23 5.08
CA LYS A 20 -9.30 -11.72 4.72
C LYS A 20 -9.03 -11.97 3.24
N PRO A 21 -9.63 -11.20 2.33
CA PRO A 21 -9.41 -11.38 0.90
C PRO A 21 -7.98 -10.99 0.54
N GLU A 22 -7.41 -11.72 -0.42
CA GLU A 22 -6.05 -11.48 -0.93
C GLU A 22 -6.02 -11.26 -2.44
N SER A 23 -7.17 -11.25 -3.13
CA SER A 23 -7.23 -11.20 -4.60
C SER A 23 -6.63 -9.93 -5.21
N PHE A 24 -6.58 -8.83 -4.47
CA PHE A 24 -5.87 -7.62 -4.89
C PHE A 24 -4.36 -7.85 -4.97
N PHE A 25 -3.80 -8.72 -4.11
CA PHE A 25 -2.37 -9.02 -4.09
C PHE A 25 -1.92 -9.71 -5.39
N ASP A 26 -2.73 -10.63 -5.93
CA ASP A 26 -2.43 -11.29 -7.21
C ASP A 26 -2.33 -10.30 -8.38
N LYS A 27 -3.13 -9.24 -8.34
CA LYS A 27 -3.08 -8.16 -9.34
C LYS A 27 -1.82 -7.30 -9.19
N ILE A 28 -1.44 -6.95 -7.95
CA ILE A 28 -0.18 -6.23 -7.69
C ILE A 28 1.01 -7.08 -8.16
N MET A 29 1.01 -8.37 -7.83
CA MET A 29 2.01 -9.34 -8.30
C MET A 29 2.09 -9.39 -9.82
N LYS A 30 0.95 -9.47 -10.52
CA LYS A 30 0.92 -9.46 -11.98
C LYS A 30 1.49 -8.16 -12.56
N ASN A 31 1.18 -7.00 -11.99
CA ASN A 31 1.77 -5.74 -12.43
C ASN A 31 3.29 -5.74 -12.21
N ARG A 32 3.74 -6.18 -11.03
CA ARG A 32 5.17 -6.30 -10.65
C ARG A 32 5.94 -7.16 -11.65
N GLN A 33 5.42 -8.34 -12.00
CA GLN A 33 6.01 -9.27 -12.97
C GLN A 33 6.18 -8.65 -14.36
N ASN A 34 5.30 -7.70 -14.72
CA ASN A 34 5.33 -6.97 -15.99
C ASN A 34 6.09 -5.64 -15.89
N GLY A 35 6.79 -5.39 -14.77
CA GLY A 35 7.55 -4.16 -14.53
C GLY A 35 6.69 -2.92 -14.28
N MET A 36 5.38 -3.06 -14.08
CA MET A 36 4.45 -1.94 -13.88
C MET A 36 4.28 -1.56 -12.41
N HIS A 37 4.15 -0.26 -12.13
CA HIS A 37 3.72 0.22 -10.80
C HIS A 37 2.24 -0.05 -10.60
N THR A 38 1.84 -0.21 -9.34
CA THR A 38 0.44 -0.42 -8.97
C THR A 38 -0.01 0.68 -8.03
N LEU A 39 -1.03 1.44 -8.44
CA LEU A 39 -1.76 2.32 -7.53
C LEU A 39 -2.73 1.47 -6.70
N CYS A 40 -2.57 1.52 -5.39
CA CYS A 40 -3.43 0.87 -4.41
C CYS A 40 -4.30 1.93 -3.73
N LEU A 41 -5.59 1.91 -4.07
CA LEU A 41 -6.60 2.69 -3.37
C LEU A 41 -6.93 1.99 -2.05
N LEU A 42 -7.08 2.77 -0.98
CA LEU A 42 -7.26 2.24 0.37
C LEU A 42 -8.71 2.39 0.81
N ASP A 43 -9.21 1.39 1.52
CA ASP A 43 -10.61 1.29 1.92
C ASP A 43 -11.10 2.48 2.75
N ILE A 44 -12.38 2.79 2.57
CA ILE A 44 -13.07 3.87 3.29
C ILE A 44 -14.42 3.32 3.75
N LYS A 45 -14.60 3.22 5.06
CA LYS A 45 -15.85 2.82 5.69
C LYS A 45 -16.48 4.03 6.35
N VAL A 46 -17.51 4.59 5.72
CA VAL A 46 -18.26 5.74 6.24
C VAL A 46 -19.71 5.34 6.48
N LYS A 47 -20.28 5.77 7.61
CA LYS A 47 -21.70 5.54 7.94
C LYS A 47 -22.13 4.06 7.92
N GLU A 48 -21.25 3.16 8.36
CA GLU A 48 -21.65 1.76 8.58
C GLU A 48 -22.46 1.65 9.88
N GLN A 49 -23.50 0.82 9.90
CA GLN A 49 -24.18 0.43 11.12
C GLN A 49 -23.57 -0.89 11.59
N SER A 50 -23.31 -1.02 12.89
CA SER A 50 -22.91 -2.32 13.45
C SER A 50 -24.02 -3.35 13.20
N LEU A 51 -23.66 -4.62 13.03
CA LEU A 51 -24.63 -5.70 12.81
C LEU A 51 -25.70 -5.73 13.91
N GLU A 52 -25.29 -5.47 15.16
CA GLU A 52 -26.19 -5.37 16.30
C GLU A 52 -27.18 -4.21 16.17
N ASN A 53 -26.72 -3.01 15.79
CA ASN A 53 -27.57 -1.83 15.62
C ASN A 53 -28.53 -2.02 14.45
N LEU A 54 -28.06 -2.63 13.35
CA LEU A 54 -28.88 -2.98 12.20
C LEU A 54 -29.99 -3.98 12.56
N MET A 55 -29.64 -5.08 13.25
CA MET A 55 -30.60 -6.09 13.71
C MET A 55 -31.64 -5.52 14.69
N LYS A 56 -31.26 -4.51 15.50
CA LYS A 56 -32.15 -3.83 16.44
C LYS A 56 -32.88 -2.61 15.83
N GLY A 57 -32.72 -2.33 14.53
CA GLY A 57 -33.34 -1.20 13.85
C GLY A 57 -32.87 0.19 14.34
N ARG A 58 -31.74 0.25 15.05
CA ARG A 58 -31.18 1.49 15.60
C ARG A 58 -30.34 2.19 14.55
N LYS A 59 -30.67 3.44 14.22
CA LYS A 59 -29.90 4.29 13.28
C LYS A 59 -28.63 4.88 13.93
N ILE A 60 -27.82 4.02 14.54
CA ILE A 60 -26.55 4.39 15.16
C ILE A 60 -25.43 3.99 14.19
N TYR A 61 -24.68 4.98 13.74
CA TYR A 61 -23.59 4.80 12.77
C TYR A 61 -22.25 4.82 13.49
N GLU A 62 -21.36 3.95 13.04
CA GLU A 62 -19.98 3.94 13.50
C GLU A 62 -19.21 5.16 12.97
N PRO A 63 -18.17 5.62 13.71
CA PRO A 63 -17.29 6.67 13.22
C PRO A 63 -16.63 6.25 11.91
N PRO A 64 -16.37 7.19 11.00
CA PRO A 64 -15.77 6.89 9.71
C PRO A 64 -14.35 6.35 9.90
N ARG A 65 -14.05 5.25 9.21
CA ARG A 65 -12.73 4.61 9.20
C ARG A 65 -12.12 4.74 7.82
N TYR A 66 -10.88 5.24 7.79
CA TYR A 66 -10.09 5.39 6.58
C TYR A 66 -8.84 4.54 6.74
N MET A 67 -8.58 3.66 5.78
CA MET A 67 -7.39 2.82 5.83
C MET A 67 -6.13 3.68 5.63
N SER A 68 -5.18 3.52 6.54
CA SER A 68 -3.86 4.15 6.45
C SER A 68 -2.91 3.32 5.58
N VAL A 69 -1.80 3.93 5.17
CA VAL A 69 -0.71 3.23 4.46
C VAL A 69 -0.13 2.14 5.35
N ASN A 70 0.01 2.40 6.65
CA ASN A 70 0.51 1.46 7.65
C ASN A 70 -0.30 0.17 7.65
N GLN A 71 -1.63 0.29 7.80
CA GLN A 71 -2.54 -0.85 7.80
C GLN A 71 -2.52 -1.63 6.48
N ALA A 72 -2.45 -0.93 5.36
CA ALA A 72 -2.35 -1.57 4.05
C ALA A 72 -1.02 -2.34 3.90
N ALA A 73 0.09 -1.74 4.33
CA ALA A 73 1.41 -2.37 4.32
C ALA A 73 1.47 -3.59 5.24
N GLU A 74 0.90 -3.52 6.44
CA GLU A 74 0.78 -4.65 7.36
C GLU A 74 0.02 -5.83 6.74
N GLN A 75 -1.10 -5.57 6.05
CA GLN A 75 -1.83 -6.61 5.35
C GLN A 75 -0.99 -7.24 4.23
N LEU A 76 -0.30 -6.43 3.42
CA LEU A 76 0.58 -6.95 2.36
C LEU A 76 1.72 -7.80 2.93
N LEU A 77 2.34 -7.38 4.03
CA LEU A 77 3.38 -8.14 4.73
C LEU A 77 2.85 -9.48 5.26
N ALA A 78 1.64 -9.49 5.83
CA ALA A 78 1.00 -10.71 6.30
C ALA A 78 0.70 -11.69 5.15
N ILE A 79 0.24 -11.19 3.99
CA ILE A 79 0.04 -12.01 2.78
C ILE A 79 1.36 -12.62 2.32
N ILE A 80 2.43 -11.83 2.24
CA ILE A 80 3.76 -12.29 1.83
C ILE A 80 4.25 -13.41 2.76
N GLN A 81 4.09 -13.24 4.08
CA GLN A 81 4.46 -14.25 5.06
C GLN A 81 3.63 -15.54 4.89
N ASN A 82 2.31 -15.43 4.71
CA ASN A 82 1.43 -16.58 4.51
C ASN A 82 1.80 -17.38 3.26
N ARG A 83 2.09 -16.69 2.14
CA ARG A 83 2.51 -17.33 0.88
C ARG A 83 3.86 -18.03 1.01
N ARG A 84 4.83 -17.44 1.73
CA ARG A 84 6.09 -18.10 2.06
C ARG A 84 5.89 -19.39 2.86
N LEU A 85 4.98 -19.38 3.85
CA LEU A 85 4.64 -20.58 4.61
C LEU A 85 3.99 -21.68 3.76
N GLN A 86 3.34 -21.31 2.66
CA GLN A 86 2.77 -22.23 1.67
C GLN A 86 3.80 -22.72 0.64
N GLY A 87 5.05 -22.26 0.71
CA GLY A 87 6.12 -22.64 -0.22
C GLY A 87 6.20 -21.79 -1.48
N GLU A 88 5.48 -20.67 -1.55
CA GLU A 88 5.62 -19.69 -2.64
C GLU A 88 6.75 -18.70 -2.34
N GLU A 89 7.37 -18.16 -3.38
CA GLU A 89 8.31 -17.04 -3.28
C GLU A 89 7.73 -15.81 -4.01
N PRO A 90 6.99 -14.93 -3.31
CA PRO A 90 6.43 -13.73 -3.92
C PRO A 90 7.53 -12.76 -4.35
N GLU A 91 7.36 -12.18 -5.53
CA GLU A 91 8.24 -11.14 -6.09
C GLU A 91 8.16 -9.82 -5.31
N ILE A 92 7.03 -9.59 -4.64
CA ILE A 92 6.88 -8.51 -3.66
C ILE A 92 7.36 -9.03 -2.31
N THR A 93 8.27 -8.28 -1.71
CA THR A 93 8.88 -8.59 -0.41
C THR A 93 8.80 -7.37 0.50
N GLU A 94 9.15 -7.56 1.77
CA GLU A 94 9.33 -6.51 2.77
C GLU A 94 10.25 -5.37 2.32
N ASN A 95 11.21 -5.67 1.43
CA ASN A 95 12.18 -4.71 0.89
C ASN A 95 11.71 -4.05 -0.42
N THR A 96 10.55 -4.43 -0.94
CA THR A 96 10.01 -3.82 -2.16
C THR A 96 9.75 -2.34 -1.94
N ILE A 97 10.26 -1.49 -2.82
CA ILE A 97 10.08 -0.05 -2.73
C ILE A 97 8.61 0.31 -2.98
N CYS A 98 8.06 1.10 -2.08
CA CYS A 98 6.71 1.61 -2.11
C CYS A 98 6.71 3.13 -1.92
N VAL A 99 5.59 3.76 -2.28
CA VAL A 99 5.34 5.18 -2.04
C VAL A 99 4.03 5.33 -1.28
N GLY A 100 4.12 5.83 -0.05
CA GLY A 100 2.99 6.24 0.74
C GLY A 100 2.63 7.68 0.44
N LEU A 101 1.34 7.93 0.19
CA LEU A 101 0.80 9.24 -0.13
C LEU A 101 -0.32 9.57 0.85
N ALA A 102 -0.37 10.82 1.31
CA ALA A 102 -1.48 11.33 2.10
C ALA A 102 -1.86 12.74 1.65
N ARG A 103 -3.18 12.97 1.56
CA ARG A 103 -3.79 14.28 1.28
C ARG A 103 -3.22 14.93 0.01
N VAL A 104 -3.09 14.14 -1.06
CA VAL A 104 -2.57 14.61 -2.34
C VAL A 104 -3.40 15.81 -2.83
N GLY A 105 -2.72 16.92 -3.11
CA GLY A 105 -3.35 18.20 -3.50
C GLY A 105 -3.73 19.12 -2.34
N ALA A 106 -3.61 18.70 -1.08
CA ALA A 106 -3.85 19.55 0.08
C ALA A 106 -2.59 20.33 0.49
N PRO A 107 -2.72 21.46 1.22
CA PRO A 107 -1.57 22.23 1.71
C PRO A 107 -0.61 21.43 2.61
N ASP A 108 -1.15 20.43 3.30
CA ASP A 108 -0.43 19.56 4.22
C ASP A 108 -0.19 18.17 3.62
N GLN A 109 -0.16 18.04 2.29
CA GLN A 109 0.19 16.81 1.57
C GLN A 109 1.49 16.19 2.12
N LYS A 110 1.50 14.86 2.28
CA LYS A 110 2.72 14.11 2.58
C LYS A 110 2.98 13.02 1.54
N ILE A 111 4.25 12.86 1.20
CA ILE A 111 4.76 11.80 0.32
C ILE A 111 5.94 11.17 1.06
N ALA A 112 5.98 9.85 1.11
CA ALA A 112 7.09 9.10 1.65
C ALA A 112 7.42 7.92 0.73
N SER A 113 8.70 7.68 0.48
CA SER A 113 9.20 6.53 -0.27
C SER A 113 10.09 5.68 0.63
N GLY A 114 10.02 4.36 0.47
CA GLY A 114 10.76 3.43 1.31
C GLY A 114 10.34 2.00 1.05
N THR A 115 10.90 1.06 1.80
CA THR A 115 10.52 -0.34 1.71
C THR A 115 9.08 -0.55 2.18
N LEU A 116 8.44 -1.64 1.74
CA LEU A 116 7.12 -2.05 2.23
C LEU A 116 7.11 -2.18 3.76
N TYR A 117 8.20 -2.64 4.35
CA TYR A 117 8.37 -2.66 5.80
C TYR A 117 8.32 -1.24 6.40
N GLN A 118 9.07 -0.28 5.85
CA GLN A 118 9.02 1.12 6.31
C GLN A 118 7.64 1.75 6.15
N MET A 119 6.87 1.36 5.12
CA MET A 119 5.48 1.81 4.96
C MET A 119 4.56 1.34 6.08
N SER A 120 4.88 0.24 6.78
CA SER A 120 4.10 -0.21 7.94
C SER A 120 4.24 0.71 9.16
N THR A 121 5.31 1.51 9.24
CA THR A 121 5.62 2.37 10.40
C THR A 121 5.67 3.86 10.09
N VAL A 122 5.47 4.28 8.83
CA VAL A 122 5.60 5.68 8.42
C VAL A 122 4.44 6.56 8.91
N GLU A 123 4.75 7.79 9.34
CA GLU A 123 3.76 8.74 9.88
C GLU A 123 3.32 9.79 8.85
N LEU A 124 2.27 9.46 8.08
CA LEU A 124 1.72 10.33 7.02
C LEU A 124 0.62 11.30 7.50
N GLY A 125 0.21 11.22 8.76
CA GLY A 125 -0.82 12.07 9.35
C GLY A 125 -2.24 11.59 9.02
N GLY A 126 -3.16 12.54 8.83
CA GLY A 126 -4.58 12.24 8.62
C GLY A 126 -4.95 11.78 7.19
N PRO A 127 -6.15 11.19 7.02
CA PRO A 127 -6.66 10.72 5.74
C PRO A 127 -6.87 11.87 4.72
N LEU A 128 -6.97 11.61 3.41
CA LEU A 128 -7.01 10.31 2.72
C LEU A 128 -5.63 9.83 2.29
N HIS A 129 -5.41 8.51 2.35
CA HIS A 129 -4.15 7.87 2.00
C HIS A 129 -4.26 7.03 0.73
N SER A 130 -3.15 6.87 0.03
CA SER A 130 -2.97 5.86 -1.02
C SER A 130 -1.56 5.27 -0.95
N LEU A 131 -1.39 4.07 -1.49
CA LEU A 131 -0.12 3.36 -1.54
C LEU A 131 0.22 3.05 -3.00
N ILE A 132 1.48 3.18 -3.37
CA ILE A 132 1.99 2.69 -4.65
C ILE A 132 3.00 1.58 -4.37
N VAL A 133 2.80 0.42 -4.99
CA VAL A 133 3.81 -0.64 -5.05
C VAL A 133 4.54 -0.49 -6.38
N THR A 134 5.85 -0.30 -6.34
CA THR A 134 6.63 -0.02 -7.56
C THR A 134 6.86 -1.30 -8.37
N GLY A 135 6.89 -1.20 -9.70
CA GLY A 135 7.44 -2.21 -10.61
C GLY A 135 8.93 -1.95 -10.90
N THR A 136 9.33 -2.10 -12.15
CA THR A 136 10.66 -1.72 -12.62
C THR A 136 10.75 -0.20 -12.65
N MET A 137 11.85 0.37 -12.14
CA MET A 137 12.03 1.82 -12.05
C MET A 137 13.17 2.30 -12.94
N HIS A 138 12.92 3.39 -13.67
CA HIS A 138 13.97 4.11 -14.37
C HIS A 138 14.87 4.85 -13.36
N PRO A 139 16.18 5.05 -13.60
CA PRO A 139 17.06 5.79 -12.69
C PRO A 139 16.53 7.16 -12.25
N LEU A 140 15.91 7.91 -13.17
CA LEU A 140 15.29 9.19 -12.86
C LEU A 140 14.11 9.08 -11.87
N GLU A 141 13.35 7.98 -11.93
CA GLU A 141 12.29 7.73 -10.96
C GLU A 141 12.86 7.47 -9.57
N LEU A 142 13.94 6.70 -9.49
CA LEU A 142 14.66 6.45 -8.24
C LEU A 142 15.21 7.75 -7.65
N GLU A 143 15.86 8.59 -8.45
CA GLU A 143 16.37 9.90 -8.02
C GLU A 143 15.25 10.78 -7.46
N MET A 144 14.09 10.81 -8.13
CA MET A 144 12.94 11.56 -7.65
C MET A 144 12.39 10.98 -6.33
N LEU A 145 12.31 9.65 -6.20
CA LEU A 145 11.84 9.01 -4.97
C LEU A 145 12.78 9.26 -3.79
N LYS A 146 14.10 9.36 -4.02
CA LYS A 146 15.07 9.65 -2.94
C LYS A 146 14.76 10.94 -2.18
N LEU A 147 14.20 11.95 -2.86
CA LEU A 147 13.78 13.22 -2.25
C LEU A 147 12.71 13.06 -1.17
N PHE A 148 12.00 11.92 -1.16
CA PHE A 148 10.94 11.58 -0.22
C PHE A 148 11.27 10.36 0.65
N SER A 149 12.54 9.93 0.68
CA SER A 149 12.95 8.72 1.41
C SER A 149 12.67 8.83 2.91
N VAL A 150 12.07 7.79 3.48
CA VAL A 150 11.85 7.68 4.94
C VAL A 150 13.18 7.58 5.69
N ASP A 151 14.16 6.90 5.08
CA ASP A 151 15.54 6.84 5.55
C ASP A 151 16.48 7.01 4.36
N SER A 152 17.18 8.14 4.33
CA SER A 152 18.08 8.50 3.24
C SER A 152 19.33 7.61 3.17
N SER A 153 19.66 6.88 4.24
CA SER A 153 20.87 6.05 4.33
C SER A 153 20.67 4.61 3.83
N SER A 154 19.44 4.08 3.84
CA SER A 154 19.13 2.69 3.47
C SER A 154 18.63 2.54 2.03
N PHE A 155 18.11 3.60 1.41
CA PHE A 155 17.37 3.54 0.16
C PHE A 155 18.18 2.98 -1.04
N GLU A 156 19.48 3.23 -1.11
CA GLU A 156 20.31 2.80 -2.25
C GLU A 156 20.55 1.29 -2.29
N LYS A 157 20.62 0.61 -1.14
CA LYS A 157 20.87 -0.83 -1.10
C LYS A 157 19.68 -1.63 -1.65
N ASP A 158 18.47 -1.15 -1.40
CA ASP A 158 17.23 -1.84 -1.78
C ASP A 158 16.75 -1.46 -3.19
N ALA A 159 17.05 -0.24 -3.66
CA ALA A 159 16.66 0.23 -4.98
C ALA A 159 17.45 -0.40 -6.15
N PHE A 160 18.72 -0.76 -5.93
CA PHE A 160 19.63 -1.20 -7.00
C PHE A 160 19.53 -2.69 -7.36
N GLN A 161 18.68 -3.48 -6.71
CA GLN A 161 18.60 -4.91 -7.01
C GLN A 161 17.97 -5.24 -8.39
N ARG A 162 17.35 -4.29 -9.10
CA ARG A 162 16.83 -4.50 -10.48
C ARG A 162 16.80 -3.21 -11.34
N THR A 163 17.95 -2.58 -11.55
CA THR A 163 18.11 -1.52 -12.57
C THR A 163 18.50 -2.08 -13.95
N THR A 164 18.42 -3.40 -14.16
CA THR A 164 18.76 -4.11 -15.40
C THR A 164 17.73 -5.16 -15.73
#